data_AF-A0A3S4LIR3-F1
#
_entry.id   AF-A0A3S4LIR3-F1
#
_cell.length_a   1.000
_cell.length_b   1.000
_cell.length_c   1.000
_cell.angle_alpha   90.00
_cell.angle_beta   90.00
_cell.angle_gamma   90.00
#
_symmetry.space_group_name_H-M   'P 1'
#
loop_
_entity.id
_entity.type
_entity.pdbx_description
1 polymer ?
#
loop_
_entity_poly.entity_id
_entity_poly.type
_entity_poly.pdbx_seq_one_letter_code
_entity_poly.pdbx_strand_id
1 'polypeptide(L)'
;MDILRGLNQVAQSGAGKGQPRLETAIDAAEMILTLAPETNGHVAVKAWDALSKITGRDHTHLARPREHDSIRFRDVQAQPRKIISSPTWSGLESEEVSYNAGYTNVHELIPWRTLTGRQQFYQDHQWMRAFGEGLCVYKPAVDLKTTQAVLGKHGNGNHELVLNFITPHQKWGIHSTYSDNLRMLTLSRGGPMSGCPRPMPRRPASPTTTGSRCSTSTAR
;
A
#
# COMPACT_ATOMS: atom_id res chain seq x y z
N MET A 1 10.29 26.38 13.45
CA MET A 1 9.42 26.48 14.64
C MET A 1 8.74 27.84 14.73
N ASP A 2 9.41 28.95 14.43
CA ASP A 2 8.80 30.28 14.54
C ASP A 2 7.60 30.50 13.62
N ILE A 3 7.63 29.94 12.40
CA ILE A 3 6.47 29.94 11.50
C ILE A 3 5.24 29.31 12.20
N LEU A 4 5.41 28.16 12.86
CA LEU A 4 4.31 27.51 13.58
C LEU A 4 3.85 28.28 14.80
N ARG A 5 4.75 28.99 15.49
CA ARG A 5 4.36 29.91 16.58
C ARG A 5 3.52 31.08 16.05
N GLY A 6 3.81 31.56 14.83
CA GLY A 6 3.01 32.59 14.17
C GLY A 6 1.65 32.09 13.69
N LEU A 7 1.59 30.88 13.13
CA LEU A 7 0.35 30.29 12.60
C LEU A 7 -0.60 29.80 13.71
N ASN A 8 -0.08 29.02 14.65
CA ASN A 8 -0.89 28.34 15.66
C ASN A 8 -0.93 29.11 16.99
N GLN A 9 -0.26 30.26 17.08
CA GLN A 9 0.05 30.94 18.35
C GLN A 9 0.85 30.02 19.29
N VAL A 10 1.13 30.52 20.50
CA VAL A 10 1.88 29.77 21.52
C VAL A 10 1.03 29.44 22.74
N ALA A 11 1.31 28.31 23.37
CA ALA A 11 0.75 27.98 24.66
C ALA A 11 1.24 28.98 25.73
N GLN A 12 0.31 29.54 26.50
CA GLN A 12 0.59 30.63 27.46
C GLN A 12 1.11 30.13 28.82
N SER A 13 0.80 28.88 29.17
CA SER A 13 1.12 28.28 30.48
C SER A 13 1.31 26.76 30.35
N GLY A 14 1.67 26.10 31.47
CA GLY A 14 1.88 24.65 31.53
C GLY A 14 3.23 24.20 30.94
N ALA A 15 3.41 22.88 30.81
CA ALA A 15 4.66 22.27 30.36
C ALA A 15 5.07 22.67 28.93
N GLY A 16 4.09 23.02 28.08
CA GLY A 16 4.32 23.48 26.71
C GLY A 16 4.48 24.99 26.55
N LYS A 17 4.63 25.77 27.65
CA LYS A 17 4.70 27.24 27.58
C LYS A 17 5.71 27.72 26.53
N GLY A 18 5.28 28.56 25.60
CA GLY A 18 6.10 29.09 24.50
C GLY A 18 6.24 28.18 23.27
N GLN A 19 5.64 26.98 23.28
CA GLN A 19 5.58 26.09 22.12
C GLN A 19 4.34 26.41 21.25
N PRO A 20 4.39 26.13 19.93
CA PRO A 20 3.21 26.20 19.07
C PRO A 20 2.04 25.39 19.63
N ARG A 21 0.82 25.92 19.53
CA ARG A 21 -0.39 25.17 19.94
C ARG A 21 -0.71 24.06 18.93
N LEU A 22 -1.35 23.00 19.43
CA LEU A 22 -1.88 21.87 18.67
C LEU A 22 -3.28 21.51 19.21
N GLU A 23 -4.20 22.47 19.19
CA GLU A 23 -5.53 22.31 19.82
C GLU A 23 -6.59 21.87 18.82
N THR A 24 -6.42 22.22 17.55
CA THR A 24 -7.35 21.90 16.47
C THR A 24 -6.70 20.97 15.45
N ALA A 25 -7.54 20.29 14.66
CA ALA A 25 -7.07 19.52 13.51
C ALA A 25 -6.35 20.39 12.47
N ILE A 26 -6.68 21.68 12.38
CA ILE A 26 -6.01 22.64 11.49
C ILE A 26 -4.60 22.93 12.00
N ASP A 27 -4.42 23.10 13.31
CA ASP A 27 -3.09 23.31 13.91
C ASP A 27 -2.15 22.12 13.62
N ALA A 28 -2.68 20.91 13.75
CA ALA A 28 -1.95 19.68 13.43
C ALA A 28 -1.64 19.57 11.93
N ALA A 29 -2.58 19.93 11.06
CA ALA A 29 -2.34 19.97 9.62
C ALA A 29 -1.26 21.00 9.24
N GLU A 30 -1.29 22.20 9.81
CA GLU A 30 -0.26 23.23 9.57
C GLU A 30 1.11 22.82 10.10
N MET A 31 1.18 22.07 11.22
CA MET A 31 2.41 21.43 11.67
C MET A 31 2.98 20.48 10.62
N ILE A 32 2.15 19.57 10.09
CA ILE A 32 2.56 18.63 9.03
C ILE A 32 3.06 19.40 7.80
N LEU A 33 2.24 20.32 7.29
CA LEU A 33 2.53 21.08 6.07
C LEU A 33 3.78 21.97 6.20
N THR A 34 4.05 22.51 7.38
CA THR A 34 5.21 23.39 7.61
C THR A 34 6.50 22.61 7.81
N LEU A 35 6.44 21.43 8.42
CA LEU A 35 7.63 20.65 8.78
C LEU A 35 8.03 19.63 7.70
N ALA A 36 7.13 19.22 6.82
CA ALA A 36 7.42 18.24 5.78
C ALA A 36 8.12 18.89 4.56
N PRO A 37 9.16 18.24 4.00
CA PRO A 37 9.82 18.71 2.77
C PRO A 37 8.89 18.67 1.55
N GLU A 38 7.90 17.79 1.50
CA GLU A 38 6.95 17.67 0.38
C GLU A 38 6.04 18.91 0.24
N THR A 39 5.94 19.73 1.29
CA THR A 39 4.98 20.84 1.37
C THR A 39 5.62 22.19 1.71
N ASN A 40 6.93 22.20 2.04
CA ASN A 40 7.69 23.40 2.34
C ASN A 40 9.06 23.35 1.64
N GLY A 41 9.25 24.22 0.63
CA GLY A 41 10.43 24.25 -0.21
C GLY A 41 11.73 24.51 0.56
N HIS A 42 11.70 25.35 1.60
CA HIS A 42 12.88 25.57 2.44
C HIS A 42 13.28 24.30 3.20
N VAL A 43 12.31 23.45 3.58
CA VAL A 43 12.60 22.15 4.19
C VAL A 43 13.08 21.17 3.12
N ALA A 44 12.50 21.17 1.94
CA ALA A 44 12.93 20.35 0.81
C ALA A 44 14.40 20.57 0.46
N VAL A 45 14.80 21.84 0.27
CA VAL A 45 16.20 22.20 -0.06
C VAL A 45 17.15 21.75 1.05
N LYS A 46 16.81 21.99 2.32
CA LYS A 46 17.61 21.49 3.46
C LYS A 46 17.70 19.97 3.51
N ALA A 47 16.62 19.27 3.18
CA ALA A 47 16.59 17.81 3.19
C ALA A 47 17.45 17.22 2.06
N TRP A 48 17.38 17.80 0.85
CA TRP A 48 18.25 17.41 -0.25
C TRP A 48 19.73 17.75 0.00
N ASP A 49 20.03 18.89 0.64
CA ASP A 49 21.40 19.22 1.08
C ASP A 49 21.92 18.20 2.09
N ALA A 50 21.10 17.77 3.04
CA ALA A 50 21.47 16.73 3.99
C ALA A 50 21.79 15.39 3.30
N LEU A 51 20.99 14.99 2.29
CA LEU A 51 21.29 13.79 1.50
C LEU A 51 22.54 13.97 0.64
N SER A 52 22.77 15.16 0.10
CA SER A 52 23.94 15.50 -0.73
C SER A 52 25.25 15.27 0.01
N LYS A 53 25.28 15.52 1.33
CA LYS A 53 26.44 15.24 2.19
C LYS A 53 26.76 13.75 2.31
N ILE A 54 25.75 12.89 2.22
CA ILE A 54 25.91 11.43 2.29
C ILE A 54 26.36 10.88 0.94
N THR A 55 25.77 11.36 -0.15
CA THR A 55 26.04 10.85 -1.50
C THR A 55 27.27 11.48 -2.15
N GLY A 56 27.72 12.64 -1.67
CA GLY A 56 28.79 13.42 -2.29
C GLY A 56 28.37 14.09 -3.61
N ARG A 57 27.07 14.19 -3.88
CA ARG A 57 26.49 14.77 -5.11
C ARG A 57 25.46 15.82 -4.73
N ASP A 58 25.44 16.95 -5.42
CA ASP A 58 24.38 17.94 -5.20
C ASP A 58 23.03 17.40 -5.70
N HIS A 59 22.03 17.43 -4.82
CA HIS A 59 20.65 17.06 -5.12
C HIS A 59 19.66 18.21 -4.89
N THR A 60 20.15 19.36 -4.42
CA THR A 60 19.28 20.49 -4.08
C THR A 60 18.58 21.10 -5.30
N HIS A 61 19.15 20.95 -6.51
CA HIS A 61 18.51 21.37 -7.77
C HIS A 61 17.11 20.79 -7.96
N LEU A 62 16.82 19.64 -7.35
CA LEU A 62 15.51 18.99 -7.40
C LEU A 62 14.41 19.76 -6.66
N ALA A 63 14.77 20.69 -5.77
CA ALA A 63 13.82 21.49 -4.98
C ALA A 63 14.04 23.00 -5.06
N ARG A 64 15.24 23.49 -5.43
CA ARG A 64 15.55 24.93 -5.53
C ARG A 64 14.53 25.74 -6.33
N PRO A 65 14.02 25.28 -7.50
CA PRO A 65 13.01 26.05 -8.26
C PRO A 65 11.71 26.31 -7.49
N ARG A 66 11.45 25.52 -6.44
CA ARG A 66 10.26 25.61 -5.59
C ARG A 66 10.61 25.89 -4.13
N GLU A 67 11.78 26.48 -3.85
CA GLU A 67 12.27 26.74 -2.49
C GLU A 67 11.32 27.63 -1.67
N HIS A 68 10.65 28.58 -2.31
CA HIS A 68 9.73 29.50 -1.65
C HIS A 68 8.29 28.99 -1.58
N ASP A 69 8.01 27.80 -2.12
CA ASP A 69 6.70 27.20 -2.00
C ASP A 69 6.43 26.80 -0.55
N SER A 70 5.27 27.19 -0.04
CA SER A 70 4.80 26.73 1.26
C SER A 70 3.29 26.46 1.19
N ILE A 71 2.93 25.19 1.14
CA ILE A 71 1.54 24.75 1.06
C ILE A 71 0.86 24.99 2.42
N ARG A 72 -0.34 25.59 2.42
CA ARG A 72 -1.16 25.82 3.62
C ARG A 72 -2.48 25.07 3.55
N PHE A 73 -3.06 24.80 4.72
CA PHE A 73 -4.31 24.04 4.80
C PHE A 73 -5.43 24.75 4.03
N ARG A 74 -5.56 26.07 4.23
CA ARG A 74 -6.58 26.89 3.56
C ARG A 74 -6.36 27.00 2.04
N ASP A 75 -5.12 26.94 1.57
CA ASP A 75 -4.82 26.95 0.13
C ASP A 75 -5.26 25.65 -0.54
N VAL A 76 -5.06 24.51 0.12
CA VAL A 76 -5.49 23.19 -0.37
C VAL A 76 -7.03 23.10 -0.40
N GLN A 77 -7.71 23.72 0.57
CA GLN A 77 -9.18 23.83 0.53
C GLN A 77 -9.67 24.64 -0.68
N ALA A 78 -8.95 25.70 -1.06
CA ALA A 78 -9.28 26.51 -2.23
C ALA A 78 -9.03 25.75 -3.53
N GLN A 79 -7.89 25.06 -3.63
CA GLN A 79 -7.57 24.18 -4.75
C GLN A 79 -6.44 23.21 -4.35
N PRO A 80 -6.56 21.90 -4.64
CA PRO A 80 -5.48 20.94 -4.40
C PRO A 80 -4.14 21.40 -4.99
N ARG A 81 -3.05 21.15 -4.25
CA ARG A 81 -1.70 21.57 -4.61
C ARG A 81 -0.83 20.37 -4.92
N LYS A 82 0.01 20.49 -5.96
CA LYS A 82 1.07 19.52 -6.25
C LYS A 82 2.20 19.70 -5.25
N ILE A 83 2.62 18.59 -4.63
CA ILE A 83 3.72 18.56 -3.67
C ILE A 83 5.08 18.78 -4.33
N ILE A 84 6.12 18.94 -3.52
CA ILE A 84 7.51 19.22 -3.92
C ILE A 84 8.30 17.91 -3.92
N SER A 85 9.24 17.77 -4.86
CA SER A 85 10.22 16.67 -4.86
C SER A 85 11.00 16.62 -3.54
N SER A 86 11.05 15.46 -2.92
CA SER A 86 11.61 15.26 -1.58
C SER A 86 12.50 14.01 -1.52
N PRO A 87 13.61 14.03 -0.75
CA PRO A 87 14.50 12.88 -0.59
C PRO A 87 13.87 11.72 0.18
N THR A 88 12.68 11.92 0.78
CA THR A 88 11.87 10.84 1.36
C THR A 88 11.47 9.82 0.30
N TRP A 89 11.30 10.27 -0.94
CA TRP A 89 10.78 9.50 -2.07
C TRP A 89 11.85 9.29 -3.13
N SER A 90 11.53 8.45 -4.12
CA SER A 90 12.49 8.08 -5.18
C SER A 90 12.08 8.51 -6.58
N GLY A 91 10.93 9.16 -6.74
CA GLY A 91 10.51 9.82 -7.98
C GLY A 91 10.58 11.34 -7.90
N LEU A 92 10.25 12.01 -9.00
CA LEU A 92 10.25 13.47 -9.10
C LEU A 92 8.84 14.01 -9.31
N GLU A 93 8.55 15.13 -8.66
CA GLU A 93 7.39 15.97 -8.92
C GLU A 93 7.80 17.05 -9.91
N SER A 94 7.63 16.76 -11.21
CA SER A 94 8.03 17.63 -12.32
C SER A 94 6.85 17.90 -13.26
N GLU A 95 6.88 19.03 -13.97
CA GLU A 95 5.93 19.33 -15.05
C GLU A 95 6.29 18.63 -16.36
N GLU A 96 7.52 18.11 -16.47
CA GLU A 96 8.05 17.49 -17.70
C GLU A 96 8.08 15.96 -17.62
N VAL A 97 8.23 15.40 -16.42
CA VAL A 97 8.27 13.96 -16.18
C VAL A 97 7.30 13.57 -15.06
N SER A 98 6.49 12.55 -15.32
CA SER A 98 5.61 11.99 -14.29
C SER A 98 6.41 11.28 -13.20
N TYR A 99 5.88 11.28 -11.98
CA TYR A 99 6.49 10.56 -10.87
C TYR A 99 6.72 9.07 -11.22
N ASN A 100 7.95 8.60 -11.05
CA ASN A 100 8.34 7.20 -11.25
C ASN A 100 9.27 6.75 -10.13
N ALA A 101 8.90 5.67 -9.42
CA ALA A 101 9.68 5.17 -8.29
C ALA A 101 11.03 4.62 -8.76
N GLY A 102 12.11 4.95 -8.04
CA GLY A 102 13.48 4.60 -8.42
C GLY A 102 14.13 5.54 -9.44
N TYR A 103 13.40 6.55 -9.94
CA TYR A 103 13.94 7.51 -10.91
C TYR A 103 15.21 8.20 -10.39
N THR A 104 15.17 8.72 -9.17
CA THR A 104 16.33 9.37 -8.54
C THR A 104 17.49 8.40 -8.30
N ASN A 105 17.22 7.13 -7.99
CA ASN A 105 18.30 6.15 -7.88
C ASN A 105 19.05 5.96 -9.21
N VAL A 106 18.32 5.95 -10.33
CA VAL A 106 18.88 5.77 -11.67
C VAL A 106 19.57 7.05 -12.18
N HIS A 107 18.94 8.21 -12.03
CA HIS A 107 19.39 9.47 -12.65
C HIS A 107 20.24 10.34 -11.72
N GLU A 108 19.96 10.33 -10.42
CA GLU A 108 20.71 11.10 -9.42
C GLU A 108 21.84 10.28 -8.78
N LEU A 109 21.90 8.97 -9.06
CA LEU A 109 22.87 8.01 -8.52
C LEU A 109 22.80 7.89 -6.98
N ILE A 110 21.61 8.12 -6.42
CA ILE A 110 21.33 7.86 -5.01
C ILE A 110 21.26 6.34 -4.81
N PRO A 111 22.05 5.73 -3.92
CA PRO A 111 22.01 4.28 -3.71
C PRO A 111 20.64 3.82 -3.20
N TRP A 112 20.23 2.60 -3.58
CA TRP A 112 19.16 1.91 -2.85
C TRP A 112 19.66 1.61 -1.44
N ARG A 113 18.77 1.67 -0.43
CA ARG A 113 19.12 1.36 0.97
C ARG A 113 19.13 -0.16 1.20
N THR A 114 19.95 -0.85 0.43
CA THR A 114 20.22 -2.30 0.48
C THR A 114 21.69 -2.53 0.83
N LEU A 115 22.07 -3.77 1.17
CA LEU A 115 23.45 -4.10 1.53
C LEU A 115 24.46 -3.73 0.42
N THR A 116 24.03 -3.85 -0.84
CA THR A 116 24.89 -3.61 -2.02
C THR A 116 24.77 -2.19 -2.59
N GLY A 117 23.88 -1.35 -2.05
CA GLY A 117 23.55 -0.04 -2.62
C GLY A 117 22.76 -0.09 -3.93
N ARG A 118 22.36 -1.29 -4.39
CA ARG A 118 21.72 -1.56 -5.70
C ARG A 118 20.44 -2.39 -5.52
N GLN A 119 19.69 -2.59 -6.60
CA GLN A 119 18.60 -3.57 -6.64
C GLN A 119 19.17 -4.97 -6.35
N GLN A 120 18.82 -5.51 -5.19
CA GLN A 120 19.47 -6.71 -4.64
C GLN A 120 18.72 -7.98 -5.04
N PHE A 121 19.20 -8.65 -6.09
CA PHE A 121 18.64 -9.92 -6.57
C PHE A 121 19.02 -11.12 -5.69
N TYR A 122 20.14 -11.04 -4.96
CA TYR A 122 20.61 -12.10 -4.07
C TYR A 122 20.44 -11.71 -2.59
N GLN A 123 19.67 -12.49 -1.85
CA GLN A 123 19.35 -12.28 -0.43
C GLN A 123 20.22 -13.21 0.43
N ASP A 124 21.32 -12.69 0.98
CA ASP A 124 22.38 -13.50 1.61
C ASP A 124 22.20 -13.73 3.11
N HIS A 125 21.22 -13.08 3.73
CA HIS A 125 20.87 -13.30 5.14
C HIS A 125 20.67 -14.79 5.43
N GLN A 126 21.16 -15.26 6.58
CA GLN A 126 21.18 -16.69 6.94
C GLN A 126 19.80 -17.35 6.78
N TRP A 127 18.73 -16.67 7.18
CA TRP A 127 17.37 -17.18 7.01
C TRP A 127 16.96 -17.28 5.53
N MET A 128 17.24 -16.26 4.73
CA MET A 128 16.91 -16.28 3.30
C MET A 128 17.56 -17.46 2.59
N ARG A 129 18.83 -17.74 2.91
CA ARG A 129 19.54 -18.92 2.38
C ARG A 129 18.95 -20.23 2.91
N ALA A 130 18.75 -20.35 4.23
CA ALA A 130 18.24 -21.56 4.86
C ALA A 130 16.81 -21.93 4.39
N PHE A 131 15.96 -20.94 4.11
CA PHE A 131 14.59 -21.13 3.60
C PHE A 131 14.50 -21.19 2.07
N GLY A 132 15.65 -21.24 1.36
CA GLY A 132 15.69 -21.35 -0.09
C GLY A 132 15.19 -20.10 -0.84
N GLU A 133 15.27 -18.93 -0.22
CA GLU A 133 14.85 -17.61 -0.76
C GLU A 133 16.05 -16.71 -1.08
N GLY A 134 17.26 -17.27 -1.16
CA GLY A 134 18.46 -16.50 -1.55
C GLY A 134 18.38 -15.95 -2.98
N LEU A 135 17.61 -16.59 -3.85
CA LEU A 135 17.22 -16.11 -5.18
C LEU A 135 15.71 -16.32 -5.35
N CYS A 136 15.12 -15.64 -6.34
CA CYS A 136 13.73 -15.87 -6.72
C CYS A 136 13.58 -17.30 -7.27
N VAL A 137 12.68 -18.08 -6.67
CA VAL A 137 12.35 -19.45 -7.07
C VAL A 137 10.84 -19.65 -7.02
N TYR A 138 10.34 -20.60 -7.80
CA TYR A 138 8.95 -21.02 -7.69
C TYR A 138 8.71 -21.68 -6.32
N LYS A 139 7.71 -21.18 -5.58
CA LYS A 139 7.15 -21.82 -4.39
C LYS A 139 5.66 -22.12 -4.60
N PRO A 140 5.22 -23.38 -4.50
CA PRO A 140 3.81 -23.70 -4.61
C PRO A 140 3.01 -23.14 -3.42
N ALA A 141 1.69 -23.06 -3.57
CA ALA A 141 0.82 -22.67 -2.47
C ALA A 141 0.98 -23.63 -1.27
N VAL A 142 1.04 -23.06 -0.06
CA VAL A 142 1.14 -23.85 1.18
C VAL A 142 -0.19 -24.55 1.43
N ASP A 143 -0.14 -25.85 1.74
CA ASP A 143 -1.30 -26.59 2.23
C ASP A 143 -1.55 -26.26 3.71
N LEU A 144 -2.63 -25.53 3.97
CA LEU A 144 -3.03 -25.13 5.32
C LEU A 144 -3.72 -26.24 6.11
N LYS A 145 -4.06 -27.38 5.46
CA LYS A 145 -4.69 -28.55 6.08
C LYS A 145 -5.99 -28.25 6.85
N THR A 146 -6.73 -27.21 6.44
CA THR A 146 -7.94 -26.74 7.13
C THR A 146 -9.20 -27.52 6.76
N THR A 147 -9.24 -28.17 5.59
CA THR A 147 -10.48 -28.75 5.05
C THR A 147 -10.69 -30.21 5.44
N GLN A 148 -9.63 -31.04 5.47
CA GLN A 148 -9.76 -32.49 5.66
C GLN A 148 -10.40 -32.88 6.98
N ALA A 149 -10.18 -32.08 8.03
CA ALA A 149 -10.71 -32.34 9.36
C ALA A 149 -12.23 -32.07 9.48
N VAL A 150 -12.87 -31.40 8.52
CA VAL A 150 -14.28 -30.98 8.59
C VAL A 150 -15.13 -31.49 7.42
N LEU A 151 -14.52 -31.82 6.28
CA LEU A 151 -15.21 -32.30 5.09
C LEU A 151 -16.07 -33.55 5.39
N GLY A 152 -17.35 -33.50 5.03
CA GLY A 152 -18.31 -34.60 5.21
C GLY A 152 -18.77 -34.84 6.66
N LYS A 153 -18.30 -34.07 7.65
CA LYS A 153 -18.70 -34.27 9.06
C LYS A 153 -20.04 -33.63 9.43
N HIS A 154 -20.43 -32.57 8.72
CA HIS A 154 -21.62 -31.77 9.03
C HIS A 154 -22.49 -31.57 7.78
N GLY A 155 -22.85 -32.68 7.15
CA GLY A 155 -23.61 -32.66 5.89
C GLY A 155 -25.04 -32.14 6.07
N ASN A 156 -25.53 -31.45 5.03
CA ASN A 156 -26.93 -30.99 4.91
C ASN A 156 -27.70 -31.72 3.78
N GLY A 157 -27.17 -32.85 3.31
CA GLY A 157 -27.72 -33.63 2.19
C GLY A 157 -27.25 -33.22 0.80
N ASN A 158 -26.52 -32.09 0.65
CA ASN A 158 -25.96 -31.65 -0.63
C ASN A 158 -24.49 -32.07 -0.79
N HIS A 159 -24.01 -32.07 -2.04
CA HIS A 159 -22.62 -32.38 -2.37
C HIS A 159 -21.65 -31.28 -1.93
N GLU A 160 -20.57 -31.65 -1.25
CA GLU A 160 -19.51 -30.74 -0.79
C GLU A 160 -18.37 -30.62 -1.82
N LEU A 161 -17.82 -29.42 -2.02
CA LEU A 161 -16.70 -29.16 -2.93
C LEU A 161 -15.58 -28.41 -2.21
N VAL A 162 -14.34 -28.83 -2.45
CA VAL A 162 -13.15 -28.12 -1.97
C VAL A 162 -12.68 -27.17 -3.07
N LEU A 163 -12.57 -25.89 -2.72
CA LEU A 163 -12.15 -24.81 -3.62
C LEU A 163 -11.08 -23.94 -2.95
N ASN A 164 -10.29 -23.25 -3.75
CA ASN A 164 -9.43 -22.18 -3.22
C ASN A 164 -10.28 -20.95 -2.86
N PHE A 165 -10.15 -20.46 -1.63
CA PHE A 165 -10.92 -19.32 -1.13
C PHE A 165 -10.13 -18.03 -1.32
N ILE A 166 -10.42 -17.30 -2.40
CA ILE A 166 -9.78 -16.02 -2.72
C ILE A 166 -10.69 -14.84 -2.36
N THR A 167 -10.11 -13.78 -1.79
CA THR A 167 -10.83 -12.59 -1.33
C THR A 167 -10.31 -11.32 -2.02
N PRO A 168 -10.46 -11.19 -3.36
CA PRO A 168 -10.08 -9.97 -4.04
C PRO A 168 -10.91 -8.79 -3.54
N HIS A 169 -10.36 -7.58 -3.65
CA HIS A 169 -11.09 -6.38 -3.27
C HIS A 169 -12.37 -6.23 -4.11
N GLN A 170 -13.47 -5.90 -3.44
CA GLN A 170 -14.76 -5.73 -4.09
C GLN A 170 -14.83 -4.42 -4.89
N LYS A 171 -15.67 -4.40 -5.93
CA LYS A 171 -15.97 -3.19 -6.70
C LYS A 171 -16.90 -2.21 -5.95
N TRP A 172 -17.68 -2.72 -5.00
CA TRP A 172 -18.85 -2.03 -4.43
C TRP A 172 -18.58 -1.45 -3.03
N GLY A 173 -17.33 -1.14 -2.73
CA GLY A 173 -16.92 -0.56 -1.45
C GLY A 173 -15.40 -0.46 -1.35
N ILE A 174 -14.94 0.20 -0.31
CA ILE A 174 -13.52 0.27 0.05
C ILE A 174 -13.36 -0.49 1.35
N HIS A 175 -12.89 -1.74 1.24
CA HIS A 175 -12.93 -2.71 2.34
C HIS A 175 -14.38 -2.91 2.82
N SER A 176 -14.67 -2.71 4.11
CA SER A 176 -16.03 -2.69 4.67
C SER A 176 -16.69 -1.32 4.59
N THR A 177 -15.94 -0.24 4.31
CA THR A 177 -16.54 1.08 4.13
C THR A 177 -17.42 1.07 2.88
N TYR A 178 -18.65 1.55 3.03
CA TYR A 178 -19.73 1.48 2.05
C TYR A 178 -20.35 0.10 1.80
N SER A 179 -19.94 -0.97 2.50
CA SER A 179 -20.58 -2.29 2.28
C SER A 179 -22.05 -2.32 2.72
N ASP A 180 -22.43 -1.46 3.67
CA ASP A 180 -23.79 -1.25 4.16
C ASP A 180 -24.49 -0.07 3.47
N ASN A 181 -23.80 0.65 2.59
CA ASN A 181 -24.37 1.79 1.89
C ASN A 181 -25.46 1.30 0.94
N LEU A 182 -26.69 1.79 1.13
CA LEU A 182 -27.83 1.35 0.34
C LEU A 182 -27.61 1.44 -1.17
N ARG A 183 -26.92 2.48 -1.68
CA ARG A 183 -26.63 2.60 -3.12
C ARG A 183 -25.68 1.49 -3.60
N MET A 184 -24.64 1.18 -2.83
CA MET A 184 -23.72 0.10 -3.16
C MET A 184 -24.41 -1.27 -3.08
N LEU A 185 -25.29 -1.47 -2.10
CA LEU A 185 -26.11 -2.68 -1.99
C LEU A 185 -27.05 -2.82 -3.19
N THR A 186 -27.72 -1.74 -3.62
CA THR A 186 -28.61 -1.72 -4.78
C THR A 186 -27.87 -1.97 -6.11
N LEU A 187 -26.68 -1.40 -6.28
CA LEU A 187 -25.86 -1.62 -7.50
C LEU A 187 -25.16 -2.98 -7.52
N SER A 188 -25.05 -3.62 -6.36
CA SER A 188 -24.49 -4.97 -6.23
C SER A 188 -25.61 -6.02 -6.20
N ARG A 189 -25.57 -6.98 -5.26
CA ARG A 189 -26.64 -7.98 -5.06
C ARG A 189 -27.19 -7.93 -3.63
N GLY A 190 -27.26 -6.75 -3.03
CA GLY A 190 -27.98 -6.53 -1.79
C GLY A 190 -27.35 -7.10 -0.52
N GLY A 191 -26.09 -7.54 -0.55
CA GLY A 191 -25.39 -8.05 0.64
C GLY A 191 -24.14 -8.86 0.32
N PRO A 192 -23.64 -9.64 1.28
CA PRO A 192 -22.49 -10.53 1.09
C PRO A 192 -22.72 -11.53 -0.05
N MET A 193 -21.68 -11.72 -0.86
CA MET A 193 -21.72 -12.59 -2.03
C MET A 193 -20.43 -13.37 -2.16
N SER A 194 -20.52 -14.56 -2.75
CA SER A 194 -19.38 -15.32 -3.26
C SER A 194 -19.51 -15.48 -4.78
N GLY A 195 -18.38 -15.32 -5.48
CA GLY A 195 -18.27 -15.67 -6.89
C GLY A 195 -17.87 -17.14 -6.99
N CYS A 196 -18.70 -17.96 -7.64
CA CYS A 196 -18.36 -19.35 -7.94
C CYS A 196 -18.22 -19.50 -9.46
N PRO A 197 -17.10 -20.06 -9.97
CA PRO A 197 -16.99 -20.33 -11.39
C PRO A 197 -18.10 -21.29 -11.83
N ARG A 198 -18.58 -21.10 -13.06
CA ARG A 198 -19.55 -22.04 -13.63
C ARG A 198 -18.91 -23.43 -13.60
N PRO A 199 -19.60 -24.47 -13.08
CA PRO A 199 -19.05 -25.82 -13.07
C PRO A 199 -18.67 -26.20 -14.50
N MET A 200 -17.43 -26.64 -14.70
CA MET A 200 -17.07 -27.28 -15.96
C MET A 200 -18.03 -28.45 -16.19
N PRO A 201 -18.49 -28.70 -17.43
CA PRO A 201 -19.22 -29.93 -17.74
C PRO A 201 -18.40 -31.09 -17.18
N ARG A 202 -19.04 -32.04 -16.49
CA ARG A 202 -18.36 -33.24 -15.99
C ARG A 202 -17.56 -33.81 -17.16
N ARG A 203 -16.23 -33.72 -17.11
CA ARG A 203 -15.39 -34.47 -18.04
C ARG A 203 -15.82 -35.93 -17.86
N PRO A 204 -16.20 -36.66 -18.92
CA PRO A 204 -16.48 -38.08 -18.79
C PRO A 204 -15.25 -38.70 -18.14
N ALA A 205 -15.46 -39.46 -17.06
CA ALA A 205 -14.38 -40.12 -16.36
C ALA A 205 -13.55 -40.91 -17.39
N SER A 206 -12.26 -40.58 -17.49
CA SER A 206 -11.32 -41.40 -18.23
C SER A 206 -11.33 -42.80 -17.58
N PRO A 207 -11.46 -43.89 -18.36
CA PRO A 207 -11.78 -45.21 -17.84
C PRO A 207 -10.64 -45.92 -17.06
N THR A 208 -9.65 -45.22 -16.53
CA THR A 208 -8.41 -45.82 -15.99
C THR A 208 -8.19 -45.68 -14.49
N THR A 209 -9.23 -45.42 -13.69
CA THR A 209 -9.09 -45.56 -12.22
C THR A 209 -10.21 -46.44 -11.66
N THR A 210 -9.83 -47.68 -11.37
CA THR A 210 -10.59 -48.69 -10.62
C THR A 210 -10.87 -48.17 -9.21
N GLY A 211 -12.13 -47.85 -8.93
CA GLY A 211 -12.62 -47.48 -7.61
C GLY A 211 -14.14 -47.50 -7.58
N SER A 212 -14.70 -48.59 -7.04
CA SER A 212 -16.11 -48.84 -6.67
C SER A 212 -17.18 -47.93 -7.28
N ARG A 213 -17.87 -48.44 -8.32
CA ARG A 213 -19.16 -47.93 -8.78
C ARG A 213 -20.23 -48.23 -7.72
N CYS A 214 -20.87 -47.20 -7.18
CA CYS A 214 -22.19 -47.34 -6.54
C CYS A 214 -23.25 -46.89 -7.53
N SER A 215 -24.25 -47.75 -7.73
CA SER A 215 -25.28 -47.70 -8.77
C SER A 215 -26.18 -46.47 -8.70
N THR A 216 -26.49 -45.94 -9.88
CA THR A 216 -27.60 -45.02 -10.15
C THR A 216 -28.96 -45.66 -9.84
N SER A 217 -29.81 -44.98 -9.08
CA SER A 217 -31.27 -45.14 -9.20
C SER A 217 -31.89 -43.81 -9.61
N THR A 218 -32.25 -43.70 -10.88
CA THR A 218 -33.24 -42.77 -11.38
C THR A 218 -34.61 -43.18 -10.82
N ALA A 219 -35.33 -42.23 -10.22
CA ALA A 219 -36.77 -42.30 -10.06
C ALA A 219 -37.36 -40.94 -10.44
N ARG A 220 -38.52 -41.00 -11.09
CA ARG A 220 -39.25 -39.94 -11.78
C ARG A 220 -39.70 -38.80 -10.88
#